data_AF-A0A066PQ35-F1
#
_entry.id   AF-A0A066PQ35-F1
#
_cell.length_a   1.000
_cell.length_b   1.000
_cell.length_c   1.000
_cell.angle_alpha   90.00
_cell.angle_beta   90.00
_cell.angle_gamma   90.00
#
_symmetry.space_group_name_H-M   'P 1'
#
loop_
_entity.id
_entity.type
_entity.pdbx_description
1 polymer ?
#
loop_
_entity_poly.entity_id
_entity_poly.type
_entity_poly.pdbx_seq_one_letter_code
_entity_poly.pdbx_strand_id
1 'polypeptide(L)'
;MDTPAINRDAFVSYAQNFEDVILWRALRHVSPGRYIDIGAQDPIVDSVSLAFYERGWRGVHVEPDPAYAEQLRKARPDETVMQAAVNTAGGTIPLFEIPGTGLSTGVSSIAETHREQGFDVRRIDVPAIPLSQVLGTFAGEEVHWLKIDVEGMESEVIESWAPSDVRPWIVVVESTYPNTSTPSFSAWEDRLTGLGYDLVYRDGLNNFYLSHGHPELRVHFEVPPNVFDNFTLGGRASSTICHHVLGEAAAERKALQDRLDAEESGSAALRLRITSLQQQITSLHEQVASLQQQVNAGEDELAKARRRADLIETHLRQTLERASQAETRSAEIQQAAAQIHAKLNDALRQIDHRDQLLIEARSEIRQIYASRSWRVTNGPRVAAARLRWVRDGSYAWVTLTPGSRPRRIARGLVHSLSHWVRQDPRRRALAVRVLGHMPGVQRKLSAALRSSQRSAAFPEAAEMSARAQKIHLWIHS
;
A
#
# COMPACT_ATOMS: atom_id res chain seq x y z
N MET A 1 -12.56 41.53 -14.66
CA MET A 1 -13.39 41.97 -15.79
C MET A 1 -14.26 40.78 -16.11
N ASP A 2 -15.55 40.87 -15.82
CA ASP A 2 -16.49 39.81 -16.19
C ASP A 2 -16.57 39.77 -17.72
N THR A 3 -16.35 38.58 -18.29
CA THR A 3 -16.53 38.34 -19.71
C THR A 3 -17.96 38.72 -20.08
N PRO A 4 -18.20 39.59 -21.09
CA PRO A 4 -19.56 39.90 -21.50
C PRO A 4 -20.28 38.60 -21.84
N ALA A 5 -21.45 38.36 -21.24
CA ALA A 5 -22.27 37.21 -21.60
C ALA A 5 -22.55 37.26 -23.10
N ILE A 6 -22.28 36.17 -23.81
CA ILE A 6 -22.63 36.03 -25.23
C ILE A 6 -24.13 36.29 -25.35
N ASN A 7 -24.50 37.37 -26.04
CA ASN A 7 -25.89 37.69 -26.32
C ASN A 7 -26.46 36.57 -27.21
N ARG A 8 -27.18 35.64 -26.61
CA ARG A 8 -27.79 34.49 -27.32
C ARG A 8 -28.90 34.91 -28.28
N ASP A 9 -29.35 36.16 -28.22
CA ASP A 9 -30.38 36.70 -29.11
C ASP A 9 -29.78 37.46 -30.31
N ALA A 10 -28.44 37.54 -30.43
CA ALA A 10 -27.79 38.20 -31.55
C ALA A 10 -28.03 37.45 -32.87
N PHE A 11 -28.11 38.19 -33.99
CA PHE A 11 -28.16 37.59 -35.31
C PHE A 11 -26.83 36.88 -35.60
N VAL A 12 -26.86 35.64 -36.08
CA VAL A 12 -25.64 34.90 -36.43
C VAL A 12 -25.52 34.95 -37.94
N SER A 13 -24.44 35.55 -38.43
CA SER A 13 -24.15 35.65 -39.86
C SER A 13 -23.29 34.47 -40.30
N TYR A 14 -23.69 33.82 -41.39
CA TYR A 14 -22.98 32.73 -42.03
C TYR A 14 -22.49 33.09 -43.44
N ALA A 15 -22.96 34.22 -43.98
CA ALA A 15 -22.61 34.68 -45.32
C ALA A 15 -21.16 35.18 -45.44
N GLN A 16 -20.61 35.09 -46.65
CA GLN A 16 -19.23 35.47 -46.95
C GLN A 16 -19.00 36.97 -46.79
N ASN A 17 -19.93 37.79 -47.27
CA ASN A 17 -19.81 39.25 -47.32
C ASN A 17 -20.97 39.97 -46.61
N PHE A 18 -21.53 39.32 -45.58
CA PHE A 18 -22.60 39.84 -44.71
C PHE A 18 -23.92 40.18 -45.43
N GLU A 19 -24.20 39.49 -46.54
CA GLU A 19 -25.44 39.63 -47.29
C GLU A 19 -26.65 39.35 -46.40
N ASP A 20 -26.56 38.31 -45.58
CA ASP A 20 -27.58 37.91 -44.62
C ASP A 20 -27.86 38.99 -43.57
N VAL A 21 -26.85 39.72 -43.10
CA VAL A 21 -26.99 40.84 -42.15
C VAL A 21 -27.79 41.98 -42.78
N ILE A 22 -27.47 42.34 -44.02
CA ILE A 22 -28.16 43.43 -44.73
C ILE A 22 -29.62 43.06 -45.01
N LEU A 23 -29.84 41.84 -45.51
CA LEU A 23 -31.17 41.30 -45.73
C LEU A 23 -31.95 41.25 -44.41
N TRP A 24 -31.33 40.80 -43.31
CA TRP A 24 -31.97 40.75 -42.00
C TRP A 24 -32.29 42.15 -41.47
N ARG A 25 -31.41 43.13 -41.66
CA ARG A 25 -31.68 44.52 -41.30
C ARG A 25 -32.94 45.03 -42.00
N ALA A 26 -33.13 44.72 -43.28
CA ALA A 26 -34.32 45.11 -44.02
C ALA A 26 -35.56 44.29 -43.65
N LEU A 27 -35.42 42.98 -43.41
CA LEU A 27 -36.53 42.04 -43.40
C LEU A 27 -36.89 41.45 -42.03
N ARG A 28 -36.16 41.76 -40.94
CA ARG A 28 -36.42 41.19 -39.60
C ARG A 28 -37.84 41.42 -39.05
N HIS A 29 -38.60 42.34 -39.64
CA HIS A 29 -39.99 42.61 -39.28
C HIS A 29 -40.98 41.58 -39.88
N VAL A 30 -40.53 40.76 -40.84
CA VAL A 30 -41.30 39.68 -41.47
C VAL A 30 -41.06 38.37 -40.73
N SER A 31 -42.14 37.65 -40.38
CA SER A 31 -42.04 36.30 -39.82
C SER A 31 -43.33 35.48 -39.99
N PRO A 32 -43.29 34.28 -40.60
CA PRO A 32 -42.17 33.71 -41.38
C PRO A 32 -42.12 34.29 -42.81
N GLY A 33 -40.91 34.45 -43.37
CA GLY A 33 -40.72 34.88 -44.75
C GLY A 33 -40.36 33.75 -45.72
N ARG A 34 -40.08 34.13 -46.97
CA ARG A 34 -39.74 33.26 -48.10
C ARG A 34 -38.54 33.76 -48.87
N TYR A 35 -37.70 32.84 -49.33
CA TYR A 35 -36.53 33.16 -50.13
C TYR A 35 -36.26 32.17 -51.26
N ILE A 36 -35.49 32.61 -52.25
CA ILE A 36 -34.93 31.77 -53.30
C ILE A 36 -33.42 31.98 -53.34
N ASP A 37 -32.66 30.89 -53.33
CA ASP A 37 -31.20 30.90 -53.32
C ASP A 37 -30.70 30.13 -54.54
N ILE A 38 -30.20 30.83 -55.56
CA ILE A 38 -29.73 30.24 -56.83
C ILE A 38 -28.20 30.23 -56.82
N GLY A 39 -27.65 29.02 -56.93
CA GLY A 39 -26.25 28.74 -56.59
C GLY A 39 -26.06 28.62 -55.09
N ALA A 40 -26.95 27.88 -54.43
CA ALA A 40 -26.98 27.80 -52.97
C ALA A 40 -25.77 27.08 -52.36
N GLN A 41 -25.10 26.20 -53.13
CA GLN A 41 -23.85 25.52 -52.77
C GLN A 41 -23.88 24.88 -51.36
N ASP A 42 -22.99 25.26 -50.45
CA ASP A 42 -22.86 24.64 -49.12
C ASP A 42 -23.98 25.16 -48.18
N PRO A 43 -24.72 24.27 -47.50
CA PRO A 43 -25.81 24.67 -46.62
C PRO A 43 -25.40 25.44 -45.36
N ILE A 44 -24.10 25.56 -45.08
CA ILE A 44 -23.54 26.11 -43.84
C ILE A 44 -22.43 27.13 -44.12
N VAL A 45 -21.48 26.78 -44.97
CA VAL A 45 -20.35 27.66 -45.34
C VAL A 45 -20.85 28.70 -46.32
N ASP A 46 -20.58 29.98 -46.04
CA ASP A 46 -20.99 31.12 -46.86
C ASP A 46 -22.51 31.22 -47.14
N SER A 47 -23.31 30.50 -46.35
CA SER A 47 -24.76 30.40 -46.54
C SER A 47 -25.49 31.68 -46.15
N VAL A 48 -26.12 32.34 -47.12
CA VAL A 48 -26.99 33.50 -46.88
C VAL A 48 -28.32 33.08 -46.24
N SER A 49 -28.80 31.88 -46.57
CA SER A 49 -30.10 31.35 -46.17
C SER A 49 -30.15 30.73 -44.77
N LEU A 50 -29.03 30.23 -44.22
CA LEU A 50 -29.02 29.52 -42.93
C LEU A 50 -29.58 30.37 -41.78
N ALA A 51 -29.19 31.64 -41.69
CA ALA A 51 -29.64 32.52 -40.61
C ALA A 51 -31.16 32.76 -40.64
N PHE A 52 -31.77 32.76 -41.83
CA PHE A 52 -33.21 32.86 -42.03
C PHE A 52 -33.91 31.55 -41.69
N TYR A 53 -33.37 30.42 -42.14
CA TYR A 53 -33.90 29.09 -41.86
C TYR A 53 -34.04 28.82 -40.36
N GLU A 54 -32.99 29.13 -39.58
CA GLU A 54 -32.97 29.02 -38.11
C GLU A 54 -34.04 29.89 -37.42
N ARG A 55 -34.58 30.88 -38.14
CA ARG A 55 -35.60 31.83 -37.67
C ARG A 55 -36.98 31.54 -38.27
N GLY A 56 -37.19 30.32 -38.78
CA GLY A 56 -38.49 29.84 -39.25
C GLY A 56 -38.85 30.24 -40.68
N TRP A 57 -37.95 30.89 -41.41
CA TRP A 57 -38.16 31.15 -42.84
C TRP A 57 -38.02 29.86 -43.64
N ARG A 58 -38.70 29.79 -44.78
CA ARG A 58 -38.63 28.64 -45.68
C ARG A 58 -38.41 29.08 -47.13
N GLY A 59 -37.48 28.43 -47.81
CA GLY A 59 -37.10 28.81 -49.17
C GLY A 59 -37.00 27.67 -50.18
N VAL A 60 -36.52 28.06 -51.37
CA VAL A 60 -36.16 27.17 -52.48
C VAL A 60 -34.67 27.37 -52.75
N HIS A 61 -33.93 26.26 -52.81
CA HIS A 61 -32.53 26.24 -53.22
C HIS A 61 -32.42 25.68 -54.63
N VAL A 62 -31.57 26.28 -55.45
CA VAL A 62 -31.24 25.76 -56.78
C VAL A 62 -29.73 25.54 -56.85
N GLU A 63 -29.32 24.28 -57.04
CA GLU A 63 -27.91 23.87 -57.00
C GLU A 63 -27.67 22.73 -58.00
N PRO A 64 -26.91 22.95 -59.10
CA PRO A 64 -26.69 21.92 -60.11
C PRO A 64 -25.80 20.77 -59.64
N ASP A 65 -24.86 20.99 -58.72
CA ASP A 65 -23.93 19.99 -58.22
C ASP A 65 -24.68 18.93 -57.38
N PRO A 66 -24.63 17.64 -57.76
CA PRO A 66 -25.32 16.58 -57.03
C PRO A 66 -24.90 16.44 -55.56
N ALA A 67 -23.62 16.68 -55.25
CA ALA A 67 -23.09 16.55 -53.90
C ALA A 67 -23.58 17.70 -53.01
N TYR A 68 -23.59 18.94 -53.49
CA TYR A 68 -24.11 20.08 -52.73
C TYR A 68 -25.65 20.03 -52.62
N ALA A 69 -26.36 19.66 -53.69
CA ALA A 69 -27.81 19.46 -53.63
C ALA A 69 -28.22 18.41 -52.57
N GLU A 70 -27.47 17.32 -52.44
CA GLU A 70 -27.73 16.32 -51.40
C GLU A 70 -27.41 16.83 -49.98
N GLN A 71 -26.37 17.66 -49.84
CA GLN A 71 -26.07 18.32 -48.56
C GLN A 71 -27.18 19.30 -48.15
N LEU A 72 -27.68 20.11 -49.09
CA LEU A 72 -28.81 21.00 -48.87
C LEU A 72 -30.05 20.23 -48.42
N ARG A 73 -30.43 19.12 -49.08
CA ARG A 73 -31.58 18.30 -48.67
C ARG A 73 -31.45 17.75 -47.25
N LYS A 74 -30.24 17.34 -46.85
CA LYS A 74 -29.97 16.86 -45.49
C LYS A 74 -30.06 17.98 -44.46
N ALA A 75 -29.55 19.16 -44.80
CA ALA A 75 -29.50 20.31 -43.90
C ALA A 75 -30.81 21.10 -43.84
N ARG A 76 -31.68 20.95 -44.85
CA ARG A 76 -32.97 21.63 -45.01
C ARG A 76 -34.06 20.64 -45.43
N PRO A 77 -34.40 19.65 -44.58
CA PRO A 77 -35.32 18.56 -44.93
C PRO A 77 -36.76 19.01 -45.22
N ASP A 78 -37.12 20.22 -44.83
CA ASP A 78 -38.43 20.85 -44.97
C ASP A 78 -38.43 22.02 -45.98
N GLU A 79 -37.39 22.13 -46.81
CA GLU A 79 -37.29 23.09 -47.92
C GLU A 79 -37.19 22.38 -49.27
N THR A 80 -37.43 23.12 -50.36
CA THR A 80 -37.32 22.56 -51.71
C THR A 80 -35.90 22.74 -52.23
N VAL A 81 -35.29 21.67 -52.74
CA VAL A 81 -33.98 21.71 -53.41
C VAL A 81 -34.13 21.24 -54.86
N MET A 82 -33.95 22.18 -55.79
CA MET A 82 -33.95 21.92 -57.23
C MET A 82 -32.53 21.65 -57.70
N GLN A 83 -32.23 20.41 -58.01
CA GLN A 83 -30.91 20.02 -58.53
C GLN A 83 -30.82 20.29 -60.03
N ALA A 84 -30.59 21.54 -60.39
CA ALA A 84 -30.52 22.01 -61.76
C ALA A 84 -29.72 23.31 -61.83
N ALA A 85 -29.15 23.59 -63.00
CA ALA A 85 -28.70 24.93 -63.35
C ALA A 85 -29.90 25.79 -63.78
N VAL A 86 -29.75 27.11 -63.76
CA VAL A 86 -30.79 28.03 -64.24
C VAL A 86 -30.33 28.72 -65.52
N ASN A 87 -31.12 28.61 -66.59
CA ASN A 87 -30.82 29.26 -67.88
C ASN A 87 -32.06 29.44 -68.76
N THR A 88 -31.89 30.03 -69.95
CA THR A 88 -32.99 30.29 -70.90
C THR A 88 -33.45 29.05 -71.68
N ALA A 89 -32.55 28.11 -71.96
CA ALA A 89 -32.83 26.98 -72.86
C ALA A 89 -33.53 25.80 -72.17
N GLY A 90 -33.33 25.63 -70.85
CA GLY A 90 -33.67 24.42 -70.12
C GLY A 90 -32.92 23.19 -70.63
N GLY A 91 -33.37 21.99 -70.23
CA GLY A 91 -32.86 20.71 -70.73
C GLY A 91 -31.65 20.20 -69.95
N THR A 92 -30.55 19.93 -70.64
CA THR A 92 -29.31 19.44 -70.03
C THR A 92 -28.13 20.24 -70.54
N ILE A 93 -27.32 20.77 -69.64
CA ILE A 93 -26.14 21.59 -69.97
C ILE A 93 -24.88 21.02 -69.32
N PRO A 94 -23.70 21.29 -69.89
CA PRO A 94 -22.44 21.01 -69.20
C PRO A 94 -22.28 21.97 -68.01
N LEU A 95 -21.98 21.42 -66.84
CA LEU A 95 -21.39 22.12 -65.71
C LEU A 95 -19.92 21.73 -65.61
N PHE A 96 -19.05 22.72 -65.41
CA PHE A 96 -17.64 22.54 -65.09
C PHE A 96 -17.49 22.64 -63.57
N GLU A 97 -17.64 21.49 -62.91
CA GLU A 97 -17.51 21.29 -61.47
C GLU A 97 -16.05 21.55 -61.02
N ILE A 98 -15.91 22.33 -59.94
CA ILE A 98 -14.65 22.54 -59.22
C ILE A 98 -14.86 22.04 -57.78
N PRO A 99 -14.53 20.77 -57.49
CA PRO A 99 -14.90 20.12 -56.24
C PRO A 99 -14.40 20.85 -55.00
N GLY A 100 -15.27 21.02 -54.01
CA GLY A 100 -14.93 21.64 -52.72
C GLY A 100 -14.79 23.16 -52.76
N THR A 101 -15.21 23.80 -53.84
CA THR A 101 -15.24 25.27 -54.01
C THR A 101 -16.65 25.74 -54.37
N GLY A 102 -16.87 27.06 -54.38
CA GLY A 102 -18.05 27.71 -54.96
C GLY A 102 -17.94 28.03 -56.46
N LEU A 103 -16.77 27.79 -57.07
CA LEU A 103 -16.39 28.33 -58.39
C LEU A 103 -16.89 27.52 -59.60
N SER A 104 -17.82 26.58 -59.38
CA SER A 104 -18.36 25.72 -60.44
C SER A 104 -19.19 26.56 -61.42
N THR A 105 -18.96 26.40 -62.72
CA THR A 105 -19.56 27.28 -63.75
C THR A 105 -20.12 26.50 -64.92
N GLY A 106 -21.17 27.00 -65.58
CA GLY A 106 -21.62 26.50 -66.89
C GLY A 106 -20.84 27.10 -68.07
N VAL A 107 -19.94 28.06 -67.82
CA VAL A 107 -19.24 28.82 -68.87
C VAL A 107 -17.85 28.24 -69.13
N SER A 108 -17.65 27.67 -70.32
CA SER A 108 -16.40 26.96 -70.66
C SER A 108 -15.14 27.83 -70.61
N SER A 109 -15.23 29.14 -70.90
CA SER A 109 -14.06 30.04 -70.84
C SER A 109 -13.63 30.31 -69.40
N ILE A 110 -14.59 30.48 -68.48
CA ILE A 110 -14.33 30.64 -67.05
C ILE A 110 -13.70 29.36 -66.49
N ALA A 111 -14.22 28.19 -66.89
CA ALA A 111 -13.66 26.89 -66.53
C ALA A 111 -12.20 26.71 -66.99
N GLU A 112 -11.84 27.20 -68.17
CA GLU A 112 -10.45 27.16 -68.66
C GLU A 112 -9.54 28.08 -67.83
N THR A 113 -9.98 29.29 -67.49
CA THR A 113 -9.23 30.18 -66.61
C THR A 113 -8.95 29.55 -65.24
N HIS A 114 -9.92 28.86 -64.65
CA HIS A 114 -9.70 28.13 -63.39
C HIS A 114 -8.73 26.95 -63.57
N ARG A 115 -8.79 26.23 -64.69
CA ARG A 115 -7.83 25.17 -65.01
C ARG A 115 -6.41 25.71 -65.12
N GLU A 116 -6.23 26.87 -65.76
CA GLU A 116 -4.94 27.57 -65.85
C GLU A 116 -4.42 28.04 -64.48
N GLN A 117 -5.32 28.36 -63.55
CA GLN A 117 -5.01 28.69 -62.15
C GLN A 117 -4.69 27.46 -61.28
N GLY A 118 -4.80 26.25 -61.84
CA GLY A 118 -4.43 25.00 -61.16
C GLY A 118 -5.57 24.28 -60.45
N PHE A 119 -6.83 24.69 -60.67
CA PHE A 119 -7.98 23.98 -60.13
C PHE A 119 -8.26 22.66 -60.88
N ASP A 120 -8.76 21.66 -60.15
CA ASP A 120 -9.31 20.43 -60.75
C ASP A 120 -10.70 20.73 -61.30
N VAL A 121 -10.84 20.72 -62.62
CA VAL A 121 -12.08 21.08 -63.32
C VAL A 121 -12.64 19.85 -64.02
N ARG A 122 -13.81 19.41 -63.58
CA ARG A 122 -14.51 18.21 -64.09
C ARG A 122 -15.76 18.63 -64.82
N ARG A 123 -15.99 18.05 -66.01
CA ARG A 123 -17.26 18.26 -66.71
C ARG A 123 -18.27 17.22 -66.25
N ILE A 124 -19.42 17.68 -65.81
CA ILE A 124 -20.63 16.88 -65.58
C ILE A 124 -21.78 17.46 -66.39
N ASP A 125 -22.76 16.64 -66.77
CA ASP A 125 -23.97 17.13 -67.43
C ASP A 125 -25.10 17.20 -66.40
N VAL A 126 -25.76 18.35 -66.28
CA VAL A 126 -26.78 18.63 -65.25
C VAL A 126 -28.09 19.09 -65.90
N PRO A 127 -29.25 18.83 -65.27
CA PRO A 127 -30.50 19.43 -65.70
C PRO A 127 -30.42 20.96 -65.66
N ALA A 128 -31.16 21.62 -66.55
CA ALA A 128 -31.33 23.07 -66.55
C ALA A 128 -32.80 23.44 -66.64
N ILE A 129 -33.22 24.48 -65.92
CA ILE A 129 -34.59 25.00 -65.87
C ILE A 129 -34.60 26.53 -65.96
N PRO A 130 -35.66 27.16 -66.48
CA PRO A 130 -35.76 28.62 -66.47
C PRO A 130 -36.08 29.16 -65.07
N LEU A 131 -35.63 30.39 -64.78
CA LEU A 131 -35.92 31.08 -63.53
C LEU A 131 -37.43 31.22 -63.30
N SER A 132 -38.22 31.40 -64.36
CA SER A 132 -39.68 31.42 -64.28
C SER A 132 -40.28 30.15 -63.64
N GLN A 133 -39.67 28.99 -63.86
CA GLN A 133 -40.09 27.73 -63.23
C GLN A 133 -39.74 27.71 -61.73
N VAL A 134 -38.56 28.20 -61.35
CA VAL A 134 -38.15 28.31 -59.93
C VAL A 134 -39.10 29.25 -59.19
N LEU A 135 -39.33 30.44 -59.76
CA LEU A 135 -40.27 31.44 -59.22
C LEU A 135 -41.70 30.90 -59.09
N GLY A 136 -42.11 30.01 -60.00
CA GLY A 136 -43.42 29.36 -59.97
C GLY A 136 -43.70 28.54 -58.71
N THR A 137 -42.67 28.16 -57.95
CA THR A 137 -42.81 27.46 -56.65
C THR A 137 -43.55 28.31 -55.61
N PHE A 138 -43.45 29.64 -55.72
CA PHE A 138 -44.13 30.60 -54.86
C PHE A 138 -45.20 31.40 -55.62
N ALA A 139 -45.80 30.82 -56.67
CA ALA A 139 -46.84 31.51 -57.42
C ALA A 139 -48.03 31.89 -56.51
N GLY A 140 -48.29 33.20 -56.40
CA GLY A 140 -49.33 33.75 -55.52
C GLY A 140 -48.91 33.98 -54.06
N GLU A 141 -47.65 33.71 -53.71
CA GLU A 141 -47.05 34.04 -52.42
C GLU A 141 -46.03 35.18 -52.55
N GLU A 142 -45.73 35.85 -51.44
CA GLU A 142 -44.66 36.86 -51.39
C GLU A 142 -43.30 36.19 -51.24
N VAL A 143 -42.37 36.55 -52.12
CA VAL A 143 -40.95 36.21 -52.01
C VAL A 143 -40.22 37.45 -51.52
N HIS A 144 -39.44 37.33 -50.45
CA HIS A 144 -38.87 38.49 -49.78
C HIS A 144 -37.45 38.76 -50.26
N TRP A 145 -36.68 37.71 -50.58
CA TRP A 145 -35.42 37.88 -51.26
C TRP A 145 -35.09 36.75 -52.23
N LEU A 146 -34.34 37.10 -53.28
CA LEU A 146 -33.75 36.18 -54.25
C LEU A 146 -32.25 36.46 -54.33
N LYS A 147 -31.40 35.45 -54.16
CA LYS A 147 -29.97 35.53 -54.48
C LYS A 147 -29.64 34.79 -55.76
N ILE A 148 -28.78 35.38 -56.59
CA ILE A 148 -28.25 34.82 -57.83
C ILE A 148 -26.72 34.89 -57.75
N ASP A 149 -26.09 33.72 -57.74
CA ASP A 149 -24.65 33.56 -57.66
C ASP A 149 -24.28 32.28 -58.43
N VAL A 150 -23.97 32.41 -59.71
CA VAL A 150 -23.91 31.26 -60.64
C VAL A 150 -22.64 31.30 -61.50
N GLU A 151 -21.61 31.98 -60.99
CA GLU A 151 -20.25 31.99 -61.53
C GLU A 151 -20.20 32.28 -63.04
N GLY A 152 -20.85 33.38 -63.45
CA GLY A 152 -20.83 33.92 -64.82
C GLY A 152 -22.08 33.63 -65.65
N MET A 153 -23.08 32.95 -65.10
CA MET A 153 -24.36 32.68 -65.76
C MET A 153 -25.48 33.68 -65.39
N GLU A 154 -25.18 34.75 -64.66
CA GLU A 154 -26.18 35.66 -64.05
C GLU A 154 -27.09 36.27 -65.12
N SER A 155 -26.53 36.62 -66.29
CA SER A 155 -27.31 37.12 -67.41
C SER A 155 -28.35 36.10 -67.85
N GLU A 156 -27.95 34.84 -68.14
CA GLU A 156 -28.86 33.78 -68.58
C GLU A 156 -29.97 33.50 -67.56
N VAL A 157 -29.64 33.54 -66.27
CA VAL A 157 -30.61 33.40 -65.18
C VAL A 157 -31.65 34.53 -65.26
N ILE A 158 -31.21 35.79 -65.37
CA ILE A 158 -32.10 36.96 -65.39
C ILE A 158 -32.93 37.01 -66.69
N GLU A 159 -32.43 36.63 -67.86
CA GLU A 159 -33.27 36.59 -69.08
C GLU A 159 -34.33 35.49 -69.03
N SER A 160 -34.11 34.42 -68.24
CA SER A 160 -35.08 33.33 -68.06
C SER A 160 -36.22 33.64 -67.08
N TRP A 161 -36.33 34.89 -66.62
CA TRP A 161 -37.37 35.35 -65.67
C TRP A 161 -38.77 35.28 -66.28
N ALA A 162 -38.93 35.64 -67.55
CA ALA A 162 -40.22 35.59 -68.23
C ALA A 162 -40.68 34.13 -68.43
N PRO A 163 -41.99 33.83 -68.32
CA PRO A 163 -43.12 34.76 -68.18
C PRO A 163 -43.56 35.00 -66.73
N SER A 164 -42.70 34.81 -65.72
CA SER A 164 -43.12 34.93 -64.31
C SER A 164 -43.40 36.37 -63.89
N ASP A 165 -44.53 36.58 -63.23
CA ASP A 165 -44.92 37.85 -62.61
C ASP A 165 -44.43 37.97 -61.15
N VAL A 166 -43.82 36.91 -60.59
CA VAL A 166 -43.27 36.96 -59.23
C VAL A 166 -42.11 37.97 -59.18
N ARG A 167 -42.16 38.88 -58.20
CA ARG A 167 -41.14 39.88 -57.95
C ARG A 167 -40.69 39.81 -56.49
N PRO A 168 -39.59 39.09 -56.19
CA PRO A 168 -38.97 39.15 -54.87
C PRO A 168 -38.77 40.59 -54.39
N TRP A 169 -38.96 40.88 -53.10
CA TRP A 169 -38.82 42.27 -52.63
C TRP A 169 -37.41 42.79 -52.86
N ILE A 170 -36.40 41.95 -52.59
CA ILE A 170 -34.98 42.25 -52.76
C ILE A 170 -34.34 41.19 -53.65
N VAL A 171 -33.52 41.62 -54.61
CA VAL A 171 -32.69 40.74 -55.45
C VAL A 171 -31.23 41.03 -55.18
N VAL A 172 -30.46 40.02 -54.83
CA VAL A 172 -29.01 40.10 -54.59
C VAL A 172 -28.32 39.33 -55.70
N VAL A 173 -27.41 39.98 -56.43
CA VAL A 173 -26.70 39.36 -57.55
C VAL A 173 -25.21 39.54 -57.38
N GLU A 174 -24.45 38.46 -57.44
CA GLU A 174 -23.00 38.55 -57.53
C GLU A 174 -22.63 39.31 -58.82
N SER A 175 -21.83 40.38 -58.68
CA SER A 175 -21.71 41.43 -59.69
C SER A 175 -20.28 41.68 -60.13
N THR A 176 -19.40 40.72 -59.90
CA THR A 176 -18.00 40.71 -60.33
C THR A 176 -17.67 39.47 -61.15
N TYR A 177 -16.57 39.50 -61.91
CA TYR A 177 -16.03 38.26 -62.47
C TYR A 177 -15.41 37.39 -61.37
N PRO A 178 -15.48 36.04 -61.49
CA PRO A 178 -15.03 35.11 -60.46
C PRO A 178 -13.64 35.44 -59.93
N ASN A 179 -13.48 35.48 -58.60
CA ASN A 179 -12.23 35.81 -57.90
C ASN A 179 -11.61 37.18 -58.25
N THR A 180 -12.38 38.16 -58.74
CA THR A 180 -11.90 39.51 -59.02
C THR A 180 -12.81 40.58 -58.45
N SER A 181 -12.33 41.82 -58.36
CA SER A 181 -13.18 42.99 -58.07
C SER A 181 -13.68 43.68 -59.35
N THR A 182 -13.57 43.02 -60.52
CA THR A 182 -13.93 43.61 -61.81
C THR A 182 -15.43 43.47 -62.03
N PRO A 183 -16.20 44.56 -62.22
CA PRO A 183 -17.64 44.48 -62.40
C PRO A 183 -18.09 43.65 -63.61
N SER A 184 -19.17 42.85 -63.44
CA SER A 184 -19.81 42.05 -64.51
C SER A 184 -21.27 42.47 -64.79
N PHE A 185 -21.86 43.33 -63.94
CA PHE A 185 -23.30 43.63 -63.96
C PHE A 185 -23.82 44.35 -65.21
N SER A 186 -22.96 44.99 -66.01
CA SER A 186 -23.38 45.67 -67.24
C SER A 186 -24.04 44.74 -68.26
N ALA A 187 -23.81 43.42 -68.15
CA ALA A 187 -24.42 42.43 -69.03
C ALA A 187 -25.93 42.21 -68.76
N TRP A 188 -26.42 42.52 -67.56
CA TRP A 188 -27.75 42.12 -67.12
C TRP A 188 -28.55 43.19 -66.34
N GLU A 189 -27.91 44.26 -65.85
CA GLU A 189 -28.55 45.29 -65.01
C GLU A 189 -29.76 45.98 -65.68
N ASP A 190 -29.67 46.26 -66.98
CA ASP A 190 -30.77 46.83 -67.76
C ASP A 190 -32.04 45.96 -67.75
N ARG A 191 -31.88 44.63 -67.63
CA ARG A 191 -33.03 43.72 -67.55
C ARG A 191 -33.69 43.75 -66.18
N LEU A 192 -32.92 43.78 -65.10
CA LEU A 192 -33.48 43.90 -63.74
C LEU A 192 -34.19 45.25 -63.57
N THR A 193 -33.59 46.33 -64.04
CA THR A 193 -34.24 47.65 -64.01
C THR A 193 -35.53 47.67 -64.84
N GLY A 194 -35.51 47.05 -66.02
CA GLY A 194 -36.71 46.82 -66.84
C GLY A 194 -37.80 45.95 -66.18
N LEU A 195 -37.43 45.09 -65.23
CA LEU A 195 -38.36 44.25 -64.44
C LEU A 195 -38.98 44.99 -63.25
N GLY A 196 -38.59 46.24 -62.99
CA GLY A 196 -39.13 47.08 -61.91
C GLY A 196 -38.28 47.06 -60.63
N TYR A 197 -36.96 47.03 -60.77
CA TYR A 197 -36.03 47.07 -59.65
C TYR A 197 -35.08 48.28 -59.72
N ASP A 198 -34.76 48.85 -58.57
CA ASP A 198 -33.73 49.87 -58.43
C ASP A 198 -32.53 49.33 -57.67
N LEU A 199 -31.33 49.62 -58.13
CA LEU A 199 -30.13 49.41 -57.33
C LEU A 199 -30.19 50.25 -56.04
N VAL A 200 -29.98 49.60 -54.89
CA VAL A 200 -30.01 50.24 -53.56
C VAL A 200 -28.70 50.15 -52.79
N TYR A 201 -27.88 49.12 -53.02
CA TYR A 201 -26.62 48.93 -52.30
C TYR A 201 -25.61 48.08 -53.09
N ARG A 202 -24.32 48.31 -52.84
CA ARG A 202 -23.19 47.55 -53.39
C ARG A 202 -22.23 47.25 -52.26
N ASP A 203 -21.94 45.97 -52.01
CA ASP A 203 -20.96 45.57 -50.98
C ASP A 203 -19.53 45.39 -51.53
N GLY A 204 -19.36 45.54 -52.86
CA GLY A 204 -18.11 45.33 -53.59
C GLY A 204 -18.02 43.99 -54.32
N LEU A 205 -18.83 43.01 -53.94
CA LEU A 205 -18.99 41.69 -54.53
C LEU A 205 -20.39 41.55 -55.16
N ASN A 206 -21.43 41.81 -54.37
CA ASN A 206 -22.84 41.76 -54.73
C ASN A 206 -23.44 43.17 -54.92
N ASN A 207 -24.41 43.24 -55.84
CA ASN A 207 -25.33 44.36 -55.95
C ASN A 207 -26.71 43.95 -55.41
N PHE A 208 -27.34 44.86 -54.66
CA PHE A 208 -28.67 44.69 -54.09
C PHE A 208 -29.65 45.58 -54.85
N TYR A 209 -30.73 44.97 -55.33
CA TYR A 209 -31.79 45.60 -56.08
C TYR A 209 -33.11 45.49 -55.31
N LEU A 210 -33.84 46.59 -55.20
CA LEU A 210 -35.11 46.68 -54.49
C LEU A 210 -36.27 46.83 -55.47
N SER A 211 -37.31 46.03 -55.29
CA SER A 211 -38.53 46.11 -56.10
C SER A 211 -39.23 47.46 -55.91
N HIS A 212 -39.76 48.02 -56.99
CA HIS A 212 -40.61 49.22 -56.96
C HIS A 212 -41.87 49.06 -56.10
N GLY A 213 -42.25 47.82 -55.76
CA GLY A 213 -43.35 47.52 -54.85
C GLY A 213 -43.05 47.79 -53.37
N HIS A 214 -41.77 47.89 -52.99
CA HIS A 214 -41.34 48.00 -51.58
C HIS A 214 -40.38 49.18 -51.32
N PRO A 215 -40.71 50.42 -51.74
CA PRO A 215 -39.82 51.57 -51.59
C PRO A 215 -39.51 51.90 -50.12
N GLU A 216 -40.36 51.50 -49.18
CA GLU A 216 -40.19 51.68 -47.74
C GLU A 216 -38.91 51.01 -47.19
N LEU A 217 -38.42 49.96 -47.85
CA LEU A 217 -37.23 49.22 -47.40
C LEU A 217 -35.92 49.93 -47.77
N ARG A 218 -35.94 50.92 -48.66
CA ARG A 218 -34.73 51.62 -49.17
C ARG A 218 -33.85 52.18 -48.07
N VAL A 219 -34.44 52.66 -46.99
CA VAL A 219 -33.72 53.24 -45.84
C VAL A 219 -32.74 52.26 -45.18
N HIS A 220 -32.95 50.95 -45.34
CA HIS A 220 -32.09 49.90 -44.77
C HIS A 220 -30.82 49.62 -45.57
N PHE A 221 -30.61 50.33 -46.68
CA PHE A 221 -29.50 50.11 -47.61
C PHE A 221 -28.51 51.29 -47.68
N GLU A 222 -28.70 52.32 -46.85
CA GLU A 222 -27.88 53.55 -46.87
C GLU A 222 -26.46 53.36 -46.30
N VAL A 223 -26.26 52.34 -45.46
CA VAL A 223 -24.99 52.11 -44.76
C VAL A 223 -24.58 50.64 -44.82
N PRO A 224 -23.28 50.33 -44.81
CA PRO A 224 -22.81 48.95 -44.70
C PRO A 224 -23.21 48.32 -43.37
N PRO A 225 -23.08 46.98 -43.23
CA PRO A 225 -23.16 46.31 -41.93
C PRO A 225 -22.27 46.99 -40.90
N ASN A 226 -22.81 47.24 -39.73
CA ASN A 226 -22.12 48.00 -38.68
C ASN A 226 -22.55 47.56 -37.28
N VAL A 227 -21.99 48.21 -36.27
CA VAL A 227 -22.20 47.86 -34.85
C VAL A 227 -23.66 47.89 -34.40
N PHE A 228 -24.54 48.62 -35.11
CA PHE A 228 -25.96 48.69 -34.79
C PHE A 228 -26.78 47.50 -35.33
N ASP A 229 -26.18 46.66 -36.18
CA ASP A 229 -26.81 45.44 -36.67
C ASP A 229 -26.77 44.30 -35.64
N ASN A 230 -25.93 44.43 -34.59
CA ASN A 230 -25.84 43.51 -33.45
C ASN A 230 -25.77 42.02 -33.87
N PHE A 231 -24.95 41.73 -34.87
CA PHE A 231 -24.71 40.37 -35.35
C PHE A 231 -23.39 39.80 -34.80
N THR A 232 -23.26 38.49 -34.89
CA THR A 232 -22.07 37.71 -34.54
C THR A 232 -21.68 36.83 -35.71
N LEU A 233 -20.41 36.42 -35.76
CA LEU A 233 -19.91 35.51 -36.79
C LEU A 233 -20.26 34.06 -36.43
N GLY A 234 -20.90 33.33 -37.34
CA GLY A 234 -21.21 31.90 -37.18
C GLY A 234 -20.00 30.98 -37.22
N GLY A 235 -18.82 31.52 -37.55
CA GLY A 235 -17.56 30.77 -37.56
C GLY A 235 -17.42 29.78 -38.71
N ARG A 236 -18.23 29.95 -39.76
CA ARG A 236 -18.26 29.05 -40.94
C ARG A 236 -18.03 29.77 -42.26
N ALA A 237 -18.18 31.09 -42.31
CA ALA A 237 -17.88 31.89 -43.49
C ALA A 237 -16.39 31.81 -43.85
N SER A 238 -16.08 31.81 -45.14
CA SER A 238 -14.73 31.77 -45.72
C SER A 238 -14.00 33.12 -45.70
N SER A 239 -14.64 34.18 -45.19
CA SER A 239 -14.03 35.51 -45.11
C SER A 239 -12.77 35.53 -44.24
N THR A 240 -11.79 36.37 -44.62
CA THR A 240 -10.50 36.46 -43.90
C THR A 240 -10.68 36.86 -42.43
N ILE A 241 -11.67 37.70 -42.14
CA ILE A 241 -12.01 38.13 -40.77
C ILE A 241 -12.43 36.91 -39.93
N CYS A 242 -13.34 36.08 -40.46
CA CYS A 242 -13.80 34.87 -39.80
C CYS A 242 -12.65 33.89 -39.55
N HIS A 243 -11.84 33.61 -40.58
CA HIS A 243 -10.69 32.71 -40.46
C HIS A 243 -9.65 33.18 -39.44
N HIS A 244 -9.35 34.47 -39.39
CA HIS A 244 -8.37 35.01 -38.44
C HIS A 244 -8.86 34.85 -36.99
N VAL A 245 -10.09 35.27 -36.70
CA VAL A 245 -10.69 35.16 -35.36
C VAL A 245 -10.76 33.70 -34.90
N LEU A 246 -11.17 32.78 -35.78
CA LEU A 246 -11.20 31.36 -35.48
C LEU A 246 -9.81 30.76 -35.27
N GLY A 247 -8.83 31.21 -36.06
CA GLY A 247 -7.44 30.79 -35.96
C GLY A 247 -6.82 31.15 -34.61
N GLU A 248 -7.05 32.39 -34.15
CA GLU A 248 -6.60 32.84 -32.84
C GLU A 248 -7.27 32.05 -31.71
N ALA A 249 -8.60 31.90 -31.76
CA ALA A 249 -9.34 31.12 -30.77
C ALA A 249 -8.90 29.64 -30.74
N ALA A 250 -8.62 29.04 -31.90
CA ALA A 250 -8.12 27.67 -31.99
C ALA A 250 -6.70 27.53 -31.42
N ALA A 251 -5.83 28.50 -31.68
CA ALA A 251 -4.47 28.54 -31.13
C ALA A 251 -4.48 28.68 -29.60
N GLU A 252 -5.32 29.58 -29.07
CA GLU A 252 -5.49 29.74 -27.62
C GLU A 252 -6.05 28.48 -26.96
N ARG A 253 -7.10 27.88 -27.56
CA ARG A 253 -7.67 26.62 -27.07
C ARG A 253 -6.63 25.50 -27.04
N LYS A 254 -5.79 25.39 -28.08
CA LYS A 254 -4.70 24.42 -28.13
C LYS A 254 -3.68 24.67 -27.02
N ALA A 255 -3.24 25.92 -26.84
CA ALA A 255 -2.30 26.28 -25.78
C ALA A 255 -2.85 25.98 -24.37
N LEU A 256 -4.14 26.20 -24.15
CA LEU A 256 -4.81 25.83 -22.90
C LEU A 256 -4.87 24.31 -22.71
N GLN A 257 -5.17 23.55 -23.76
CA GLN A 257 -5.17 22.09 -23.72
C GLN A 257 -3.77 21.55 -23.40
N ASP A 258 -2.73 22.03 -24.08
CA ASP A 258 -1.35 21.62 -23.85
C ASP A 258 -0.91 21.89 -22.39
N ARG A 259 -1.36 23.02 -21.82
CA ARG A 259 -1.11 23.35 -20.40
C ARG A 259 -1.86 22.42 -19.46
N LEU A 260 -3.12 22.08 -19.78
CA LEU A 260 -3.90 21.14 -18.98
C LEU A 260 -3.25 19.76 -18.96
N ASP A 261 -2.85 19.25 -20.13
CA ASP A 261 -2.20 17.94 -20.27
C ASP A 261 -0.86 17.89 -19.51
N ALA A 262 -0.10 19.00 -19.51
CA ALA A 262 1.13 19.14 -18.75
C ALA A 262 0.88 19.11 -17.23
N GLU A 263 -0.14 19.84 -16.75
CA GLU A 263 -0.55 19.82 -15.33
C GLU A 263 -1.05 18.44 -14.89
N GLU A 264 -1.83 17.75 -15.73
CA GLU A 264 -2.30 16.38 -15.47
C GLU A 264 -1.12 15.40 -15.36
N SER A 265 -0.14 15.51 -16.26
CA SER A 265 1.08 14.72 -16.24
C SER A 265 1.92 14.99 -14.98
N GLY A 266 2.06 16.26 -14.60
CA GLY A 266 2.75 16.67 -13.37
C GLY A 266 2.06 16.13 -12.11
N SER A 267 0.73 16.23 -12.04
CA SER A 267 -0.09 15.68 -10.97
C SER A 267 0.04 14.15 -10.88
N ALA A 268 0.05 13.44 -12.01
CA ALA A 268 0.28 11.99 -12.04
C ALA A 268 1.67 11.62 -11.49
N ALA A 269 2.73 12.34 -11.87
CA ALA A 269 4.07 12.13 -11.36
C ALA A 269 4.17 12.37 -9.84
N LEU A 270 3.53 13.43 -9.35
CA LEU A 270 3.45 13.72 -7.91
C LEU A 270 2.70 12.62 -7.16
N ARG A 271 1.59 12.09 -7.70
CA ARG A 271 0.87 10.96 -7.10
C ARG A 271 1.75 9.72 -6.98
N LEU A 272 2.49 9.36 -8.02
CA LEU A 272 3.45 8.25 -7.98
C LEU A 272 4.53 8.47 -6.92
N ARG A 273 5.05 9.71 -6.81
CA ARG A 273 6.03 10.06 -5.80
C ARG A 273 5.46 9.94 -4.38
N ILE A 274 4.24 10.39 -4.16
CA ILE A 274 3.54 10.24 -2.88
C ILE A 274 3.39 8.77 -2.52
N THR A 275 2.93 7.92 -3.44
CA THR A 275 2.80 6.47 -3.22
C THR A 275 4.14 5.82 -2.88
N SER A 276 5.21 6.19 -3.59
CA SER A 276 6.56 5.68 -3.31
C SER A 276 7.07 6.12 -1.93
N LEU A 277 6.87 7.38 -1.55
CA LEU A 277 7.24 7.87 -0.22
C LEU A 277 6.43 7.20 0.88
N GLN A 278 5.14 6.94 0.67
CA GLN A 278 4.30 6.18 1.61
C GLN A 278 4.83 4.76 1.83
N GLN A 279 5.25 4.07 0.75
CA GLN A 279 5.87 2.73 0.87
C GLN A 279 7.19 2.78 1.66
N GLN A 280 8.02 3.80 1.44
CA GLN A 280 9.26 3.98 2.20
C GLN A 280 8.99 4.23 3.69
N ILE A 281 8.00 5.07 4.01
CA ILE A 281 7.58 5.33 5.40
C ILE A 281 7.13 4.04 6.08
N THR A 282 6.32 3.22 5.42
CA THR A 282 5.87 1.92 5.95
C THR A 282 7.04 0.99 6.23
N SER A 283 7.99 0.86 5.29
CA SER A 283 9.18 0.02 5.49
C SER A 283 10.06 0.51 6.64
N LEU A 284 10.24 1.83 6.77
CA LEU A 284 10.97 2.42 7.89
C LEU A 284 10.28 2.14 9.24
N HIS A 285 8.94 2.22 9.29
CA HIS A 285 8.19 1.86 10.50
C HIS A 285 8.39 0.39 10.90
N GLU A 286 8.39 -0.54 9.94
CA GLU A 286 8.67 -1.95 10.20
C GLU A 286 10.11 -2.18 10.73
N GLN A 287 11.09 -1.48 10.15
CA GLN A 287 12.48 -1.54 10.62
C GLN A 287 12.63 -1.01 12.04
N VAL A 288 11.99 0.12 12.37
CA VAL A 288 11.98 0.69 13.72
C VAL A 288 11.34 -0.30 14.71
N ALA A 289 10.22 -0.94 14.35
CA ALA A 289 9.58 -1.94 15.20
C ALA A 289 10.47 -3.16 15.46
N SER A 290 11.17 -3.66 14.43
CA SER A 290 12.13 -4.76 14.56
C SER A 290 13.32 -4.40 15.45
N LEU A 291 13.90 -3.21 15.25
CA LEU A 291 14.99 -2.70 16.10
C LEU A 291 14.54 -2.54 17.55
N GLN A 292 13.32 -2.03 17.79
CA GLN A 292 12.79 -1.92 19.14
C GLN A 292 12.65 -3.30 19.81
N GLN A 293 12.21 -4.32 19.06
CA GLN A 293 12.13 -5.69 19.58
C GLN A 293 13.52 -6.24 19.94
N GLN A 294 14.55 -5.97 19.12
CA GLN A 294 15.92 -6.38 19.39
C GLN A 294 16.49 -5.67 20.62
N VAL A 295 16.22 -4.37 20.78
CA VAL A 295 16.62 -3.61 21.97
C VAL A 295 15.98 -4.21 23.22
N ASN A 296 14.66 -4.44 23.22
CA ASN A 296 13.95 -5.04 24.36
C ASN A 296 14.51 -6.44 24.71
N ALA A 297 14.78 -7.28 23.71
CA ALA A 297 15.39 -8.60 23.94
C ALA A 297 16.81 -8.49 24.51
N GLY A 298 17.60 -7.52 24.05
CA GLY A 298 18.93 -7.22 24.58
C GLY A 298 18.89 -6.75 26.04
N GLU A 299 17.93 -5.89 26.39
CA GLU A 299 17.70 -5.45 27.77
C GLU A 299 17.33 -6.61 28.71
N ASP A 300 16.47 -7.53 28.24
CA ASP A 300 16.10 -8.74 29.00
C ASP A 300 17.30 -9.65 29.24
N GLU A 301 18.14 -9.90 28.23
CA GLU A 301 19.37 -10.68 28.38
C GLU A 301 20.37 -9.98 29.30
N LEU A 302 20.52 -8.66 29.21
CA LEU A 302 21.34 -7.88 30.13
C LEU A 302 20.83 -8.02 31.57
N ALA A 303 19.51 -7.96 31.79
CA ALA A 303 18.90 -8.15 33.10
C ALA A 303 19.11 -9.57 33.66
N LYS A 304 19.07 -10.60 32.81
CA LYS A 304 19.43 -11.98 33.18
C LYS A 304 20.91 -12.10 33.53
N ALA A 305 21.80 -11.49 32.74
CA ALA A 305 23.24 -11.50 32.98
C ALA A 305 23.60 -10.81 34.30
N ARG A 306 22.97 -9.66 34.60
CA ARG A 306 23.12 -8.95 35.89
C ARG A 306 22.71 -9.83 37.07
N ARG A 307 21.52 -10.46 37.01
CA ARG A 307 21.07 -11.40 38.06
C ARG A 307 22.03 -12.58 38.27
N ARG A 308 22.61 -13.11 37.19
CA ARG A 308 23.64 -14.17 37.28
C ARG A 308 24.91 -13.65 37.96
N ALA A 309 25.36 -12.45 37.60
CA ALA A 309 26.53 -11.81 38.21
C ALA A 309 26.31 -11.59 39.71
N ASP A 310 25.16 -11.06 40.12
CA ASP A 310 24.81 -10.85 41.54
C ASP A 310 24.78 -12.18 42.32
N LEU A 311 24.26 -13.24 41.71
CA LEU A 311 24.23 -14.58 42.31
C LEU A 311 25.65 -15.14 42.48
N ILE A 312 26.50 -14.99 41.47
CA ILE A 312 27.90 -15.41 41.51
C ILE A 312 28.64 -14.62 42.60
N GLU A 313 28.45 -13.31 42.69
CA GLU A 313 29.06 -12.48 43.72
C GLU A 313 28.62 -12.94 45.12
N THR A 314 27.33 -13.19 45.32
CA THR A 314 26.79 -13.70 46.60
C THR A 314 27.41 -15.05 46.95
N HIS A 315 27.51 -15.95 45.98
CA HIS A 315 28.11 -17.27 46.19
C HIS A 315 29.60 -17.15 46.53
N LEU A 316 30.33 -16.26 45.85
CA LEU A 316 31.74 -15.97 46.11
C LEU A 316 31.95 -15.43 47.52
N ARG A 317 31.09 -14.51 47.99
CA ARG A 317 31.14 -14.01 49.38
C ARG A 317 30.95 -15.15 50.39
N GLN A 318 29.98 -16.03 50.16
CA GLN A 318 29.74 -17.18 51.04
C GLN A 318 30.89 -18.19 51.03
N THR A 319 31.51 -18.44 49.88
CA THR A 319 32.65 -19.37 49.80
C THR A 319 33.89 -18.79 50.46
N LEU A 320 34.15 -17.48 50.30
CA LEU A 320 35.22 -16.78 51.01
C LEU A 320 35.02 -16.83 52.52
N GLU A 321 33.79 -16.60 53.00
CA GLU A 321 33.47 -16.69 54.44
C GLU A 321 33.68 -18.11 54.97
N ARG A 322 33.23 -19.13 54.23
CA ARG A 322 33.48 -20.55 54.58
C ARG A 322 34.97 -20.90 54.58
N ALA A 323 35.74 -20.39 53.62
CA ALA A 323 37.18 -20.58 53.55
C ALA A 323 37.87 -19.97 54.78
N SER A 324 37.54 -18.73 55.14
CA SER A 324 38.05 -18.06 56.34
C SER A 324 37.69 -18.80 57.63
N GLN A 325 36.45 -19.30 57.75
CA GLN A 325 36.04 -20.14 58.89
C GLN A 325 36.81 -21.47 58.92
N ALA A 326 37.07 -22.09 57.77
CA ALA A 326 37.84 -23.32 57.69
C ALA A 326 39.31 -23.11 58.06
N GLU A 327 39.92 -22.00 57.65
CA GLU A 327 41.27 -21.60 58.06
C GLU A 327 41.34 -21.40 59.58
N THR A 328 40.36 -20.71 60.16
CA THR A 328 40.28 -20.51 61.62
C THR A 328 40.19 -21.85 62.35
N ARG A 329 39.32 -22.76 61.91
CA ARG A 329 39.22 -24.12 62.49
C ARG A 329 40.51 -24.93 62.31
N SER A 330 41.17 -24.81 61.17
CA SER A 330 42.46 -25.47 60.92
C SER A 330 43.52 -24.98 61.92
N ALA A 331 43.59 -23.67 62.16
CA ALA A 331 44.47 -23.08 63.16
C ALA A 331 44.16 -23.57 64.58
N GLU A 332 42.88 -23.65 64.97
CA GLU A 332 42.46 -24.22 66.26
C GLU A 332 42.88 -25.69 66.41
N ILE A 333 42.68 -26.50 65.36
CA ILE A 333 43.08 -27.92 65.34
C ILE A 333 44.60 -28.04 65.46
N GLN A 334 45.37 -27.22 64.74
CA GLN A 334 46.83 -27.21 64.85
C GLN A 334 47.30 -26.83 66.26
N GLN A 335 46.65 -25.85 66.89
CA GLN A 335 46.95 -25.45 68.26
C GLN A 335 46.62 -26.58 69.26
N ALA A 336 45.47 -27.24 69.10
CA ALA A 336 45.09 -28.39 69.93
C ALA A 336 46.06 -29.57 69.74
N ALA A 337 46.47 -29.86 68.50
CA ALA A 337 47.46 -30.88 68.19
C ALA A 337 48.82 -30.56 68.85
N ALA A 338 49.25 -29.30 68.81
CA ALA A 338 50.48 -28.86 69.49
C ALA A 338 50.40 -29.05 71.01
N GLN A 339 49.26 -28.74 71.62
CA GLN A 339 49.03 -28.97 73.06
C GLN A 339 49.06 -30.47 73.41
N ILE A 340 48.41 -31.32 72.60
CA ILE A 340 48.44 -32.78 72.78
C ILE A 340 49.87 -33.30 72.64
N HIS A 341 50.61 -32.82 71.63
CA HIS A 341 52.00 -33.21 71.42
C HIS A 341 52.90 -32.81 72.58
N ALA A 342 52.71 -31.60 73.15
CA ALA A 342 53.40 -31.16 74.35
C ALA A 342 53.09 -32.06 75.56
N LYS A 343 51.81 -32.40 75.79
CA LYS A 343 51.41 -33.34 76.85
C LYS A 343 52.00 -34.73 76.68
N LEU A 344 52.07 -35.22 75.43
CA LEU A 344 52.66 -36.52 75.12
C LEU A 344 54.16 -36.52 75.43
N ASN A 345 54.88 -35.47 75.03
CA ASN A 345 56.30 -35.34 75.33
C ASN A 345 56.57 -35.25 76.84
N ASP A 346 55.70 -34.58 77.60
CA ASP A 346 55.81 -34.50 79.05
C ASP A 346 55.56 -35.87 79.72
N ALA A 347 54.57 -36.63 79.23
CA ALA A 347 54.33 -38.00 79.67
C ALA A 347 55.51 -38.94 79.34
N LEU A 348 56.13 -38.78 78.17
CA LEU A 348 57.33 -39.54 77.79
C LEU A 348 58.51 -39.24 78.73
N ARG A 349 58.73 -37.97 79.09
CA ARG A 349 59.75 -37.58 80.09
C ARG A 349 59.49 -38.22 81.45
N GLN A 350 58.22 -38.28 81.87
CA GLN A 350 57.85 -38.95 83.13
C GLN A 350 58.11 -40.46 83.08
N ILE A 351 57.93 -41.11 81.92
CA ILE A 351 58.26 -42.52 81.73
C ILE A 351 59.78 -42.72 81.83
N ASP A 352 60.57 -41.91 81.13
CA ASP A 352 62.04 -41.98 81.16
C ASP A 352 62.59 -41.78 82.59
N HIS A 353 62.03 -40.83 83.33
CA HIS A 353 62.39 -40.60 84.73
C HIS A 353 62.10 -41.82 85.62
N ARG A 354 60.96 -42.50 85.40
CA ARG A 354 60.61 -43.73 86.14
C ARG A 354 61.51 -44.90 85.77
N ASP A 355 61.95 -44.98 84.51
CA ASP A 355 62.87 -46.02 84.06
C ASP A 355 64.28 -45.83 84.65
N GLN A 356 64.75 -44.58 84.80
CA GLN A 356 65.99 -44.28 85.53
C GLN A 356 65.92 -44.71 87.00
N LEU A 357 64.82 -44.41 87.69
CA LEU A 357 64.60 -44.85 89.08
C LEU A 357 64.59 -46.38 89.21
N LEU A 358 64.04 -47.09 88.21
CA LEU A 358 64.05 -48.57 88.17
C LEU A 358 65.45 -49.14 87.95
N ILE A 359 66.30 -48.46 87.18
CA ILE A 359 67.69 -48.87 86.97
C ILE A 359 68.50 -48.69 88.26
N GLU A 360 68.31 -47.58 88.99
CA GLU A 360 68.96 -47.32 90.28
C GLU A 360 68.58 -48.37 91.33
N ALA A 361 67.28 -48.63 91.52
CA ALA A 361 66.78 -49.64 92.45
C ALA A 361 67.28 -51.07 92.11
N ARG A 362 67.45 -51.39 90.82
CA ARG A 362 68.01 -52.68 90.38
C ARG A 362 69.52 -52.78 90.61
N SER A 363 70.24 -51.67 90.74
CA SER A 363 71.67 -51.66 91.05
C SER A 363 71.91 -51.86 92.55
N GLU A 364 71.08 -51.25 93.40
CA GLU A 364 71.09 -51.46 94.86
C GLU A 364 70.77 -52.91 95.25
N ILE A 365 69.74 -53.50 94.61
CA ILE A 365 69.37 -54.89 94.84
C ILE A 365 70.49 -55.87 94.42
N ARG A 366 71.26 -55.55 93.37
CA ARG A 366 72.39 -56.39 92.92
C ARG A 366 73.57 -56.35 93.90
N GLN A 367 73.82 -55.22 94.55
CA GLN A 367 74.87 -55.13 95.58
C GLN A 367 74.51 -55.92 96.85
N ILE A 368 73.22 -55.96 97.22
CA ILE A 368 72.74 -56.76 98.35
C ILE A 368 72.87 -58.28 98.07
N TYR A 369 72.56 -58.73 96.85
CA TYR A 369 72.66 -60.15 96.47
C TYR A 369 74.08 -60.70 96.37
N ALA A 370 75.11 -59.86 96.25
CA ALA A 370 76.52 -60.28 96.22
C ALA A 370 77.14 -60.50 97.62
N SER A 371 76.47 -60.06 98.70
CA SER A 371 77.00 -60.10 100.07
C SER A 371 76.99 -61.49 100.72
N ARG A 372 78.01 -61.78 101.55
CA ARG A 372 78.23 -63.10 102.19
C ARG A 372 77.10 -63.55 103.13
N SER A 373 76.32 -62.63 103.68
CA SER A 373 75.20 -62.89 104.60
C SER A 373 73.93 -63.39 103.91
N TRP A 374 73.72 -63.05 102.62
CA TRP A 374 72.51 -63.46 101.88
C TRP A 374 72.59 -64.91 101.35
N ARG A 375 73.80 -65.43 101.11
CA ARG A 375 74.01 -66.79 100.60
C ARG A 375 73.70 -67.90 101.61
N VAL A 376 73.76 -67.60 102.92
CA VAL A 376 73.54 -68.58 104.01
C VAL A 376 72.06 -68.64 104.44
N THR A 377 71.25 -67.61 104.15
CA THR A 377 69.85 -67.51 104.62
C THR A 377 68.78 -67.75 103.54
N ASN A 378 69.19 -68.16 102.34
CA ASN A 378 68.30 -68.36 101.18
C ASN A 378 67.35 -69.57 101.35
N GLY A 379 67.83 -70.68 101.92
CA GLY A 379 67.04 -71.92 102.08
C GLY A 379 65.79 -71.78 102.96
N PRO A 380 65.88 -71.22 104.19
CA PRO A 380 64.73 -71.09 105.07
C PRO A 380 63.67 -70.08 104.59
N ARG A 381 64.08 -69.04 103.84
CA ARG A 381 63.18 -67.95 103.42
C ARG A 381 62.25 -68.34 102.27
N VAL A 382 62.70 -69.22 101.37
CA VAL A 382 61.85 -69.79 100.30
C VAL A 382 60.77 -70.72 100.88
N ALA A 383 61.08 -71.44 101.97
CA ALA A 383 60.11 -72.28 102.68
C ALA A 383 59.01 -71.46 103.39
N ALA A 384 59.38 -70.34 104.05
CA ALA A 384 58.42 -69.45 104.70
C ALA A 384 57.49 -68.71 103.71
N ALA A 385 57.97 -68.38 102.51
CA ALA A 385 57.15 -67.77 101.46
C ALA A 385 56.11 -68.75 100.87
N ARG A 386 56.49 -70.04 100.70
CA ARG A 386 55.56 -71.08 100.25
C ARG A 386 54.47 -71.39 101.29
N LEU A 387 54.82 -71.41 102.58
CA LEU A 387 53.84 -71.62 103.65
C LEU A 387 52.81 -70.48 103.77
N ARG A 388 53.22 -69.22 103.57
CA ARG A 388 52.28 -68.08 103.52
C ARG A 388 51.36 -68.13 102.30
N TRP A 389 51.88 -68.54 101.13
CA TRP A 389 51.08 -68.69 99.92
C TRP A 389 49.99 -69.78 100.07
N VAL A 390 50.28 -70.89 100.75
CA VAL A 390 49.28 -71.96 101.02
C VAL A 390 48.23 -71.51 102.03
N ARG A 391 48.63 -70.79 103.09
CA ARG A 391 47.71 -70.26 104.12
C ARG A 391 46.74 -69.23 103.53
N ASP A 392 47.25 -68.27 102.77
CA ASP A 392 46.42 -67.18 102.24
C ASP A 392 45.57 -67.65 101.04
N GLY A 393 46.01 -68.70 100.33
CA GLY A 393 45.27 -69.34 99.24
C GLY A 393 44.09 -70.20 99.69
N SER A 394 44.19 -70.86 100.84
CA SER A 394 43.13 -71.74 101.37
C SER A 394 41.99 -70.95 102.03
N TYR A 395 42.29 -69.87 102.75
CA TYR A 395 41.25 -69.00 103.34
C TYR A 395 40.40 -68.29 102.27
N ALA A 396 41.03 -67.82 101.19
CA ALA A 396 40.34 -67.11 100.10
C ALA A 396 39.40 -68.00 99.26
N TRP A 397 39.61 -69.33 99.25
CA TRP A 397 38.73 -70.30 98.57
C TRP A 397 37.47 -70.62 99.38
N VAL A 398 37.53 -70.53 100.71
CA VAL A 398 36.42 -70.86 101.61
C VAL A 398 35.49 -69.66 101.86
N THR A 399 36.01 -68.43 101.90
CA THR A 399 35.23 -67.26 102.34
C THR A 399 34.71 -66.36 101.21
N LEU A 400 34.92 -66.71 99.93
CA LEU A 400 34.41 -65.96 98.75
C LEU A 400 34.59 -64.42 98.85
N THR A 401 35.72 -63.99 99.42
CA THR A 401 36.01 -62.59 99.74
C THR A 401 36.08 -61.72 98.48
N PRO A 402 35.52 -60.49 98.48
CA PRO A 402 35.59 -59.59 97.32
C PRO A 402 37.04 -59.33 96.87
N GLY A 403 37.36 -59.64 95.59
CA GLY A 403 38.70 -59.42 95.00
C GLY A 403 39.52 -60.67 94.71
N SER A 404 39.06 -61.87 95.10
CA SER A 404 39.78 -63.12 94.86
C SER A 404 39.61 -63.70 93.44
N ARG A 405 40.63 -64.42 92.96
CA ARG A 405 40.76 -65.00 91.60
C ARG A 405 39.66 -66.01 91.17
N PRO A 406 38.92 -66.71 92.04
CA PRO A 406 37.80 -67.57 91.62
C PRO A 406 36.68 -66.82 90.89
N ARG A 407 36.48 -65.52 91.20
CA ARG A 407 35.45 -64.69 90.56
C ARG A 407 35.77 -64.27 89.12
N ARG A 408 37.06 -64.31 88.73
CA ARG A 408 37.53 -63.93 87.39
C ARG A 408 37.45 -65.10 86.40
N ILE A 409 37.65 -66.32 86.89
CA ILE A 409 37.50 -67.56 86.11
C ILE A 409 36.01 -67.91 85.91
N ALA A 410 35.15 -67.61 86.89
CA ALA A 410 33.70 -67.76 86.77
C ALA A 410 33.06 -66.89 85.67
N ARG A 411 33.65 -65.74 85.33
CA ARG A 411 33.13 -64.83 84.29
C ARG A 411 33.51 -65.27 82.86
N GLY A 412 34.63 -65.98 82.70
CA GLY A 412 35.06 -66.58 81.42
C GLY A 412 34.28 -67.85 81.05
N LEU A 413 33.95 -68.69 82.04
CA LEU A 413 33.18 -69.92 81.82
C LEU A 413 31.75 -69.65 81.30
N VAL A 414 31.11 -68.55 81.72
CA VAL A 414 29.76 -68.17 81.28
C VAL A 414 29.71 -67.76 79.80
N HIS A 415 30.78 -67.15 79.28
CA HIS A 415 30.83 -66.77 77.86
C HIS A 415 31.09 -67.98 76.95
N SER A 416 31.94 -68.93 77.38
CA SER A 416 32.21 -70.18 76.65
C SER A 416 31.03 -71.16 76.68
N LEU A 417 30.26 -71.20 77.77
CA LEU A 417 29.02 -72.00 77.87
C LEU A 417 27.90 -71.48 76.93
N SER A 418 27.85 -70.17 76.65
CA SER A 418 26.84 -69.59 75.75
C SER A 418 26.99 -70.04 74.29
N HIS A 419 28.22 -70.35 73.87
CA HIS A 419 28.53 -70.84 72.53
C HIS A 419 28.31 -72.35 72.40
N TRP A 420 28.57 -73.09 73.49
CA TRP A 420 28.36 -74.54 73.60
C TRP A 420 26.88 -74.94 73.57
N VAL A 421 25.97 -74.09 74.05
CA VAL A 421 24.51 -74.34 74.07
C VAL A 421 23.82 -73.99 72.74
N ARG A 422 24.48 -73.27 71.81
CA ARG A 422 23.89 -72.83 70.53
C ARG A 422 24.03 -73.83 69.37
N GLN A 423 24.86 -74.87 69.50
CA GLN A 423 25.26 -75.73 68.36
C GLN A 423 24.52 -77.09 68.25
N ASP A 424 23.63 -77.47 69.18
CA ASP A 424 22.90 -78.75 69.10
C ASP A 424 21.46 -78.66 69.70
N PRO A 425 20.39 -78.87 68.91
CA PRO A 425 19.00 -78.79 69.36
C PRO A 425 18.63 -79.70 70.53
N ARG A 426 19.26 -80.87 70.68
CA ARG A 426 18.95 -81.81 71.77
C ARG A 426 19.49 -81.35 73.13
N ARG A 427 20.57 -80.57 73.13
CA ARG A 427 21.24 -80.04 74.34
C ARG A 427 20.54 -78.80 74.88
N ARG A 428 19.87 -78.04 74.01
CA ARG A 428 18.98 -76.93 74.37
C ARG A 428 17.79 -77.40 75.22
N ALA A 429 17.21 -78.56 74.89
CA ALA A 429 16.10 -79.14 75.65
C ALA A 429 16.52 -79.58 77.08
N LEU A 430 17.73 -80.14 77.23
CA LEU A 430 18.28 -80.51 78.54
C LEU A 430 18.59 -79.27 79.40
N ALA A 431 19.16 -78.22 78.80
CA ALA A 431 19.46 -76.96 79.48
C ALA A 431 18.18 -76.24 79.96
N VAL A 432 17.10 -76.25 79.17
CA VAL A 432 15.79 -75.71 79.59
C VAL A 432 15.16 -76.53 80.71
N ARG A 433 15.36 -77.86 80.72
CA ARG A 433 14.86 -78.74 81.78
C ARG A 433 15.57 -78.52 83.13
N VAL A 434 16.87 -78.25 83.11
CA VAL A 434 17.68 -77.95 84.32
C VAL A 434 17.49 -76.50 84.79
N LEU A 435 17.28 -75.55 83.87
CA LEU A 435 17.00 -74.14 84.21
C LEU A 435 15.58 -73.91 84.77
N GLY A 436 14.68 -74.88 84.64
CA GLY A 436 13.34 -74.85 85.22
C GLY A 436 13.28 -74.95 86.76
N HIS A 437 14.40 -75.22 87.45
CA HIS A 437 14.46 -75.37 88.91
C HIS A 437 15.09 -74.16 89.63
N MET A 438 15.43 -73.07 88.93
CA MET A 438 16.02 -71.85 89.52
C MET A 438 15.36 -70.55 88.99
N PRO A 439 14.18 -70.16 89.52
CA PRO A 439 13.37 -69.04 89.00
C PRO A 439 14.02 -67.65 89.10
N GLY A 440 15.10 -67.49 89.88
CA GLY A 440 15.85 -66.23 90.00
C GLY A 440 16.76 -65.91 88.80
N VAL A 441 17.26 -66.95 88.11
CA VAL A 441 18.17 -66.80 86.97
C VAL A 441 17.41 -66.56 85.66
N GLN A 442 16.22 -67.16 85.53
CA GLN A 442 15.33 -66.99 84.37
C GLN A 442 14.85 -65.54 84.18
N ARG A 443 14.59 -64.80 85.28
CA ARG A 443 14.18 -63.38 85.24
C ARG A 443 15.30 -62.44 84.76
N LYS A 444 16.56 -62.72 85.10
CA LYS A 444 17.70 -61.89 84.67
C LYS A 444 18.11 -62.16 83.22
N LEU A 445 17.92 -63.38 82.71
CA LEU A 445 18.22 -63.72 81.32
C LEU A 445 17.15 -63.20 80.33
N SER A 446 15.88 -63.20 80.74
CA SER A 446 14.76 -62.68 79.91
C SER A 446 14.70 -61.15 79.86
N ALA A 447 15.18 -60.46 80.90
CA ALA A 447 15.36 -59.00 80.88
C ALA A 447 16.46 -58.55 79.89
N ALA A 448 17.55 -59.31 79.73
CA ALA A 448 18.63 -59.00 78.80
C ALA A 448 18.30 -59.30 77.32
N LEU A 449 17.34 -60.18 77.05
CA LEU A 449 16.90 -60.53 75.69
C LEU A 449 15.79 -59.61 75.15
N ARG A 450 15.01 -58.93 76.01
CA ARG A 450 13.92 -58.02 75.61
C ARG A 450 14.37 -56.61 75.21
N SER A 451 15.59 -56.19 75.56
CA SER A 451 16.13 -54.87 75.17
C SER A 451 16.81 -54.85 73.78
N SER A 452 16.93 -56.01 73.11
CA SER A 452 17.68 -56.15 71.85
C SER A 452 16.80 -56.33 70.60
N GLN A 453 15.46 -56.28 70.71
CA GLN A 453 14.52 -56.61 69.62
C GLN A 453 13.48 -55.52 69.30
N ARG A 454 13.81 -54.23 69.54
CA ARG A 454 12.96 -53.09 69.13
C ARG A 454 13.57 -52.23 68.02
N SER A 455 14.34 -52.85 67.13
CA SER A 455 14.83 -52.28 65.88
C SER A 455 14.71 -53.36 64.79
N ALA A 456 13.52 -53.44 64.18
CA ALA A 456 13.26 -54.09 62.88
C ALA A 456 11.75 -54.09 62.60
N ALA A 457 11.22 -52.96 62.14
CA ALA A 457 9.99 -52.90 61.35
C ALA A 457 9.97 -51.55 60.62
N PHE A 458 10.38 -51.55 59.35
CA PHE A 458 10.13 -50.44 58.43
C PHE A 458 8.72 -50.60 57.84
N PRO A 459 7.87 -49.55 57.84
CA PRO A 459 6.57 -49.58 57.16
C PRO A 459 6.71 -49.53 55.63
N GLU A 460 5.70 -50.06 54.95
CA GLU A 460 5.55 -50.15 53.49
C GLU A 460 5.58 -48.79 52.76
N ALA A 461 6.07 -48.80 51.52
CA ALA A 461 6.49 -47.63 50.73
C ALA A 461 5.40 -46.61 50.33
N ALA A 462 4.15 -46.80 50.77
CA ALA A 462 3.03 -45.93 50.42
C ALA A 462 2.88 -44.70 51.33
N GLU A 463 3.58 -44.64 52.47
CA GLU A 463 3.52 -43.52 53.43
C GLU A 463 4.90 -42.85 53.68
N MET A 464 5.77 -42.83 52.67
CA MET A 464 7.10 -42.23 52.79
C MET A 464 7.17 -40.83 52.18
N SER A 465 7.71 -39.86 52.94
CA SER A 465 7.92 -38.49 52.45
C SER A 465 8.88 -38.43 51.24
N ALA A 466 8.73 -37.42 50.38
CA ALA A 466 9.48 -37.27 49.12
C ALA A 466 11.02 -37.30 49.28
N ARG A 467 11.53 -36.97 50.47
CA ARG A 467 12.97 -37.03 50.78
C ARG A 467 13.45 -38.47 51.07
N ALA A 468 12.57 -39.35 51.51
CA ALA A 468 12.86 -40.75 51.79
C ALA A 468 12.71 -41.65 50.54
N GLN A 469 11.80 -41.32 49.62
CA GLN A 469 11.69 -42.01 48.31
C GLN A 469 12.94 -41.81 47.44
N LYS A 470 13.58 -40.64 47.50
CA LYS A 470 14.86 -40.38 46.79
C LYS A 470 16.05 -41.18 47.33
N ILE A 471 16.04 -41.59 48.60
CA ILE A 471 17.10 -42.42 49.18
C ILE A 471 16.86 -43.91 48.86
N HIS A 472 15.61 -44.35 48.83
CA HIS A 472 15.23 -45.72 48.42
C HIS A 472 15.55 -46.03 46.95
N LEU A 473 15.39 -45.06 46.05
CA LEU A 473 15.75 -45.19 44.62
C LEU A 473 17.28 -45.13 44.37
N TRP A 474 18.07 -44.54 45.28
CA TRP A 474 19.53 -44.46 45.17
C TRP A 474 20.25 -45.72 45.71
N ILE A 475 19.57 -46.57 46.49
CA ILE A 475 20.14 -47.80 47.07
C ILE A 475 19.84 -49.06 46.20
N HIS A 476 18.93 -48.94 45.22
CA HIS A 476 18.55 -50.03 44.30
C HIS A 476 18.81 -49.69 42.80
N SER A 477 19.70 -48.72 42.56
CA SER A 477 20.46 -48.52 41.31
C SER A 477 21.94 -48.69 41.63
#